data_AF-A0A954IU79-F1
#
_entry.id   AF-A0A954IU79-F1
#
_cell.length_a   1.000
_cell.length_b   1.000
_cell.length_c   1.000
_cell.angle_alpha   90.00
_cell.angle_beta   90.00
_cell.angle_gamma   90.00
#
_symmetry.space_group_name_H-M   'P 1'
#
loop_
_entity.id
_entity.type
_entity.pdbx_description
1 polymer ?
#
loop_
_entity_poly.entity_id
_entity_poly.type
_entity_poly.pdbx_seq_one_letter_code
_entity_poly.pdbx_strand_id
1 'polypeptide(L)'
;QSEWVKYSQCPAYIPAVGDIDGDGRDELLTGYHLLDDDGTLLWKHKLGANMDSVTIDRWQGKMRAICSGFGHALATDGNIVLSLGQKQVPHGQEVRVANFHEGHKGNEMVLRAFGHKPTIHLVSSESNKIISTIELQFSPTNVGMEPVYWNGPDKPALLFNGGWLWDMQQAKGWELPKLPPPNGGKIHRMGFYHAIPANLCGDDREEIVVWDPTATDIYIYTPTPLNEMVCQKYKHGPRQYNPRLMD
;
A
#
# COMPACT_ATOMS: atom_id res chain seq x y z
N GLN A 1 1.28 0.87 32.45
CA GLN A 1 0.41 0.33 31.39
C GLN A 1 0.32 1.40 30.31
N SER A 2 0.71 1.12 29.06
CA SER A 2 0.39 2.05 27.97
C SER A 2 -1.11 2.03 27.74
N GLU A 3 -1.71 3.15 27.35
CA GLU A 3 -3.17 3.28 27.31
C GLU A 3 -3.85 2.49 26.16
N TRP A 4 -3.09 1.74 25.37
CA TRP A 4 -3.53 1.14 24.10
C TRP A 4 -3.29 -0.37 23.99
N VAL A 5 -3.30 -1.12 25.10
CA VAL A 5 -3.07 -2.58 25.10
C VAL A 5 -4.30 -3.40 24.67
N LYS A 6 -5.42 -2.76 24.28
CA LYS A 6 -6.64 -3.45 23.82
C LYS A 6 -6.60 -3.60 22.31
N TYR A 7 -7.00 -4.76 21.79
CA TYR A 7 -6.96 -5.11 20.36
C TYR A 7 -7.67 -4.09 19.43
N SER A 8 -8.76 -3.45 19.87
CA SER A 8 -9.46 -2.37 19.13
C SER A 8 -8.87 -0.96 19.34
N GLN A 9 -7.76 -0.90 20.04
CA GLN A 9 -6.94 0.28 20.25
C GLN A 9 -5.50 0.03 19.77
N CYS A 10 -5.30 -1.07 19.05
CA CYS A 10 -4.00 -1.43 18.53
C CYS A 10 -3.52 -0.33 17.57
N PRO A 11 -2.28 0.16 17.71
CA PRO A 11 -1.59 0.86 16.63
C PRO A 11 -1.64 0.01 15.35
N ALA A 12 -1.40 0.64 14.20
CA ALA A 12 -1.46 -0.04 12.91
C ALA A 12 -0.71 -1.37 12.96
N TYR A 13 -1.25 -2.41 12.32
CA TYR A 13 -0.67 -3.76 12.41
C TYR A 13 0.80 -3.76 12.01
N ILE A 14 1.17 -2.84 11.11
CA ILE A 14 2.51 -2.69 10.59
C ILE A 14 2.85 -1.22 10.57
N PRO A 15 3.92 -0.82 11.27
CA PRO A 15 4.41 0.54 11.20
C PRO A 15 5.01 0.82 9.83
N ALA A 16 5.06 2.10 9.47
CA ALA A 16 5.80 2.60 8.33
C ALA A 16 6.99 3.44 8.79
N VAL A 17 8.04 3.45 7.99
CA VAL A 17 9.25 4.26 8.21
C VAL A 17 9.50 5.15 7.03
N GLY A 18 10.00 6.36 7.26
CA GLY A 18 10.38 7.26 6.19
C GLY A 18 10.61 8.68 6.70
N ASP A 19 11.61 9.34 6.13
CA ASP A 19 11.95 10.75 6.29
C ASP A 19 10.77 11.67 5.92
N ILE A 20 9.93 11.99 6.92
CA ILE A 20 8.73 12.81 6.76
C ILE A 20 9.03 14.29 6.97
N ASP A 21 10.10 14.64 7.68
CA ASP A 21 10.48 16.01 8.02
C ASP A 21 11.58 16.59 7.12
N GLY A 22 12.30 15.74 6.39
CA GLY A 22 13.32 16.08 5.40
C GLY A 22 14.73 16.26 5.98
N ASP A 23 15.02 15.78 7.19
CA ASP A 23 16.32 15.92 7.84
C ASP A 23 17.36 14.87 7.39
N GLY A 24 16.94 13.87 6.62
CA GLY A 24 17.76 12.76 6.12
C GLY A 24 17.77 11.52 7.01
N ARG A 25 16.90 11.46 8.02
CA ARG A 25 16.68 10.31 8.91
C ARG A 25 15.22 9.86 8.80
N ASP A 26 14.96 8.62 9.20
CA ASP A 26 13.63 8.04 9.05
C ASP A 26 12.85 8.09 10.37
N GLU A 27 11.65 8.67 10.32
CA GLU A 27 10.67 8.63 11.41
C GLU A 27 9.91 7.30 11.41
N LEU A 28 9.31 6.96 12.56
CA LEU A 28 8.49 5.76 12.73
C LEU A 28 7.01 6.11 12.92
N LEU A 29 6.18 5.81 11.92
CA LEU A 29 4.73 5.90 11.99
C LEU A 29 4.15 4.56 12.46
N THR A 30 3.66 4.52 13.69
CA THR A 30 3.03 3.32 14.29
C THR A 30 1.51 3.33 14.17
N GLY A 31 0.96 4.11 13.24
CA GLY A 31 -0.47 4.35 13.18
C GLY A 31 -0.93 5.54 14.00
N TYR A 32 -1.02 5.39 15.33
CA TYR A 32 -1.56 6.48 16.18
C TYR A 32 -0.49 7.46 16.64
N HIS A 33 0.78 7.17 16.36
CA HIS A 33 1.93 7.96 16.78
C HIS A 33 2.91 8.09 15.63
N LEU A 34 3.55 9.25 15.55
CA LEU A 34 4.77 9.45 14.81
C LEU A 34 5.89 9.70 15.81
N LEU A 35 6.96 8.92 15.69
CA LEU A 35 8.18 9.07 16.48
C LEU A 35 9.29 9.59 15.59
N ASP A 36 10.10 10.48 16.15
CA ASP A 36 11.33 11.00 15.56
C ASP A 36 12.44 9.92 15.48
N ASP A 37 13.53 10.19 14.77
CA ASP A 37 14.67 9.26 14.61
C ASP A 37 15.30 8.87 15.96
N ASP A 38 15.27 9.79 16.92
CA ASP A 38 15.78 9.62 18.29
C ASP A 38 14.76 8.96 19.25
N GLY A 39 13.55 8.65 18.76
CA GLY A 39 12.46 8.06 19.53
C GLY A 39 11.55 9.07 20.24
N THR A 40 11.78 10.38 20.06
CA THR A 40 10.90 11.43 20.58
C THR A 40 9.51 11.33 19.95
N LEU A 41 8.46 11.49 20.76
CA LEU A 41 7.09 11.52 20.25
C LEU A 41 6.80 12.86 19.58
N LEU A 42 6.65 12.89 18.26
CA LEU A 42 6.27 14.09 17.52
C LEU A 42 4.78 14.41 17.70
N TRP A 43 3.92 13.42 17.49
CA TRP A 43 2.48 13.56 17.75
C TRP A 43 1.79 12.24 18.03
N LYS A 44 0.57 12.35 18.56
CA LYS A 44 -0.31 11.23 18.87
C LYS A 44 -1.77 11.56 18.60
N HIS A 45 -2.40 10.80 17.71
CA HIS A 45 -3.79 10.98 17.32
C HIS A 45 -4.53 9.66 17.15
N LYS A 46 -5.68 9.51 17.82
CA LYS A 46 -6.60 8.39 17.54
C LYS A 46 -7.52 8.75 16.37
N LEU A 47 -7.10 8.38 15.16
CA LEU A 47 -7.72 8.80 13.90
C LEU A 47 -8.91 7.95 13.45
N GLY A 48 -9.19 6.84 14.13
CA GLY A 48 -10.27 5.93 13.75
C GLY A 48 -10.58 4.89 14.82
N ALA A 49 -11.66 4.14 14.59
CA ALA A 49 -11.95 2.94 15.38
C ALA A 49 -11.03 1.78 15.00
N ASN A 50 -10.67 1.68 13.71
CA ASN A 50 -9.73 0.72 13.16
C ASN A 50 -8.76 1.48 12.26
N MET A 51 -7.49 1.07 12.27
CA MET A 51 -6.44 1.68 11.46
C MET A 51 -5.40 0.61 11.22
N ASP A 52 -5.64 -0.20 10.21
CA ASP A 52 -4.94 -1.46 10.05
C ASP A 52 -3.68 -1.32 9.17
N SER A 53 -3.51 -0.15 8.55
CA SER A 53 -2.42 0.14 7.63
C SER A 53 -2.06 1.62 7.65
N VAL A 54 -0.76 1.87 7.58
CA VAL A 54 -0.17 3.21 7.41
C VAL A 54 0.95 3.17 6.39
N THR A 55 1.27 4.34 5.83
CA THR A 55 2.48 4.57 5.03
C THR A 55 2.98 6.00 5.25
N ILE A 56 4.26 6.23 5.05
CA ILE A 56 4.83 7.58 4.93
C ILE A 56 5.13 7.79 3.46
N ASP A 57 4.40 8.69 2.80
CA ASP A 57 4.52 8.91 1.36
C ASP A 57 4.23 10.36 1.01
N ARG A 58 4.51 10.76 -0.24
CA ARG A 58 4.15 12.08 -0.75
C ARG A 58 2.64 12.22 -0.80
N TRP A 59 2.14 13.38 -0.41
CA TRP A 59 0.76 13.80 -0.61
C TRP A 59 0.75 15.31 -0.78
N GLN A 60 0.20 15.79 -1.89
CA GLN A 60 0.30 17.21 -2.29
C GLN A 60 1.76 17.70 -2.35
N GLY A 61 2.66 16.84 -2.86
CA GLY A 61 4.07 17.16 -3.08
C GLY A 61 4.97 17.14 -1.85
N LYS A 62 4.44 16.87 -0.66
CA LYS A 62 5.20 16.80 0.60
C LYS A 62 5.08 15.41 1.23
N MET A 63 6.09 14.97 1.96
CA MET A 63 5.97 13.74 2.75
C MET A 63 4.91 13.92 3.84
N ARG A 64 4.08 12.89 4.03
CA ARG A 64 2.94 12.86 4.94
C ARG A 64 2.77 11.49 5.54
N ALA A 65 2.21 11.47 6.74
CA ALA A 65 1.72 10.25 7.37
C ALA A 65 0.34 9.96 6.79
N ILE A 66 0.21 8.81 6.12
CA ILE A 66 -1.03 8.37 5.49
C ILE A 66 -1.59 7.23 6.34
N CYS A 67 -2.81 7.44 6.84
CA CYS A 67 -3.41 6.57 7.84
C CYS A 67 -4.76 6.04 7.35
N SER A 68 -4.93 4.71 7.33
CA SER A 68 -6.15 4.09 6.82
C SER A 68 -7.39 4.43 7.66
N GLY A 69 -7.22 4.65 8.98
CA GLY A 69 -8.33 4.90 9.89
C GLY A 69 -9.09 6.15 9.48
N PHE A 70 -10.37 6.00 9.10
CA PHE A 70 -11.22 7.05 8.53
C PHE A 70 -10.62 7.79 7.30
N GLY A 71 -9.56 7.27 6.69
CA GLY A 71 -8.85 7.84 5.54
C GLY A 71 -8.24 9.22 5.82
N HIS A 72 -7.04 9.25 6.38
CA HIS A 72 -6.35 10.48 6.74
C HIS A 72 -5.00 10.65 6.04
N ALA A 73 -4.62 11.92 5.86
CA ALA A 73 -3.24 12.35 5.61
C ALA A 73 -2.89 13.44 6.62
N LEU A 74 -1.73 13.33 7.27
CA LEU A 74 -1.26 14.24 8.31
C LEU A 74 0.10 14.80 7.94
N ALA A 75 0.32 16.08 8.27
CA ALA A 75 1.63 16.69 8.24
C ALA A 75 2.53 16.16 9.37
N THR A 76 3.83 16.45 9.27
CA THR A 76 4.87 16.07 10.24
C THR A 76 4.51 16.50 11.67
N ASP A 77 3.84 17.65 11.84
CA ASP A 77 3.40 18.19 13.13
C ASP A 77 2.05 17.62 13.62
N GLY A 78 1.47 16.67 12.90
CA GLY A 78 0.19 16.04 13.23
C GLY A 78 -1.04 16.80 12.71
N ASN A 79 -0.86 17.93 12.03
CA ASN A 79 -2.00 18.64 11.44
C ASN A 79 -2.68 17.79 10.36
N ILE A 80 -4.00 17.65 10.47
CA ILE A 80 -4.82 16.89 9.51
C ILE A 80 -4.93 17.68 8.19
N VAL A 81 -4.39 17.10 7.12
CA VAL A 81 -4.47 17.63 5.75
C VAL A 81 -5.66 17.07 4.99
N LEU A 82 -6.02 15.81 5.29
CA LEU A 82 -7.17 15.11 4.72
C LEU A 82 -7.85 14.28 5.82
N SER A 83 -9.19 14.26 5.80
CA SER A 83 -10.02 13.29 6.52
C SER A 83 -11.26 12.97 5.69
N LEU A 84 -11.44 11.70 5.31
CA LEU A 84 -12.64 11.25 4.59
C LEU A 84 -13.82 10.99 5.55
N GLY A 85 -13.50 10.62 6.78
CA GLY A 85 -14.45 10.42 7.86
C GLY A 85 -15.11 9.05 7.87
N GLN A 86 -15.68 8.69 9.02
CA GLN A 86 -16.26 7.38 9.32
C GLN A 86 -17.35 6.94 8.34
N LYS A 87 -18.11 7.87 7.74
CA LYS A 87 -19.17 7.52 6.79
C LYS A 87 -18.62 6.91 5.51
N GLN A 88 -17.50 7.43 5.02
CA GLN A 88 -16.85 6.94 3.81
C GLN A 88 -15.95 5.76 4.11
N VAL A 89 -15.24 5.81 5.25
CA VAL A 89 -14.25 4.81 5.63
C VAL A 89 -14.56 4.31 7.04
N PRO A 90 -15.59 3.48 7.25
CA PRO A 90 -15.92 2.96 8.57
C PRO A 90 -14.84 2.04 9.15
N HIS A 91 -14.07 1.36 8.29
CA HIS A 91 -12.96 0.49 8.68
C HIS A 91 -11.87 0.48 7.58
N GLY A 92 -10.86 1.34 7.73
CA GLY A 92 -9.72 1.37 6.81
C GLY A 92 -8.79 0.18 7.02
N GLN A 93 -8.89 -0.81 6.14
CA GLN A 93 -8.18 -2.09 6.23
C GLN A 93 -6.75 -2.01 5.68
N GLU A 94 -6.56 -1.28 4.59
CA GLU A 94 -5.31 -1.24 3.85
C GLU A 94 -5.21 0.06 3.06
N VAL A 95 -4.03 0.67 3.04
CA VAL A 95 -3.75 1.89 2.27
C VAL A 95 -2.47 1.74 1.46
N ARG A 96 -2.47 2.23 0.23
CA ARG A 96 -1.28 2.40 -0.62
C ARG A 96 -1.34 3.75 -1.31
N VAL A 97 -0.18 4.33 -1.58
CA VAL A 97 -0.05 5.61 -2.28
C VAL A 97 0.88 5.41 -3.48
N ALA A 98 0.44 5.88 -4.64
CA ALA A 98 1.22 5.93 -5.88
C ALA A 98 0.50 6.84 -6.90
N ASN A 99 1.16 7.20 -7.99
CA ASN A 99 0.47 7.76 -9.14
C ASN A 99 -0.34 6.63 -9.81
N PHE A 100 -1.67 6.70 -9.75
CA PHE A 100 -2.57 5.70 -10.32
C PHE A 100 -3.41 6.27 -11.48
N HIS A 101 -3.27 7.55 -11.80
CA HIS A 101 -4.16 8.23 -12.74
C HIS A 101 -3.46 9.37 -13.51
N GLU A 102 -3.34 9.27 -14.85
CA GLU A 102 -2.60 10.27 -15.66
C GLU A 102 -3.26 11.67 -15.68
N GLY A 103 -4.56 11.75 -15.37
CA GLY A 103 -5.34 13.00 -15.46
C GLY A 103 -5.30 13.93 -14.25
N HIS A 104 -4.58 13.56 -13.18
CA HIS A 104 -4.50 14.36 -11.95
C HIS A 104 -3.06 14.77 -11.65
N LYS A 105 -2.89 15.94 -11.04
CA LYS A 105 -1.56 16.35 -10.56
C LYS A 105 -1.23 15.63 -9.25
N GLY A 106 -0.04 15.06 -9.17
CA GLY A 106 0.39 14.35 -7.96
C GLY A 106 0.00 12.88 -8.00
N ASN A 107 -0.27 12.32 -6.83
CA ASN A 107 -0.55 10.90 -6.65
C ASN A 107 -1.93 10.65 -6.03
N GLU A 108 -2.31 9.38 -5.98
CA GLU A 108 -3.54 8.90 -5.38
C GLU A 108 -3.27 7.99 -4.18
N MET A 109 -4.26 7.92 -3.30
CA MET A 109 -4.37 6.95 -2.24
C MET A 109 -5.41 5.92 -2.63
N VAL A 110 -5.00 4.66 -2.72
CA VAL A 110 -5.90 3.51 -2.76
C VAL A 110 -6.17 3.07 -1.33
N LEU A 111 -7.45 3.05 -0.94
CA LEU A 111 -7.88 2.77 0.42
C LEU A 111 -8.98 1.71 0.44
N ARG A 112 -8.73 0.58 1.09
CA ARG A 112 -9.76 -0.43 1.36
C ARG A 112 -10.61 0.00 2.55
N ALA A 113 -11.79 0.52 2.27
CA ALA A 113 -12.52 1.37 3.21
C ALA A 113 -13.50 0.64 4.15
N PHE A 114 -13.83 -0.61 3.83
CA PHE A 114 -14.89 -1.38 4.50
C PHE A 114 -14.39 -2.70 5.10
N GLY A 115 -13.21 -2.68 5.74
CA GLY A 115 -12.60 -3.85 6.34
C GLY A 115 -12.14 -4.85 5.29
N HIS A 116 -12.34 -6.15 5.54
CA HIS A 116 -12.02 -7.25 4.63
C HIS A 116 -12.96 -7.39 3.41
N LYS A 117 -13.48 -6.27 2.87
CA LYS A 117 -14.33 -6.25 1.67
C LYS A 117 -13.52 -5.85 0.42
N PRO A 118 -13.95 -6.31 -0.77
CA PRO A 118 -13.24 -6.02 -2.03
C PRO A 118 -13.25 -4.53 -2.42
N THR A 119 -14.24 -3.77 -1.94
CA THR A 119 -14.40 -2.34 -2.22
C THR A 119 -13.20 -1.50 -1.78
N ILE A 120 -12.70 -0.69 -2.70
CA ILE A 120 -11.65 0.31 -2.45
C ILE A 120 -12.09 1.70 -2.94
N HIS A 121 -11.58 2.74 -2.30
CA HIS A 121 -11.65 4.12 -2.78
C HIS A 121 -10.32 4.51 -3.42
N LEU A 122 -10.39 5.20 -4.55
CA LEU A 122 -9.28 5.94 -5.12
C LEU A 122 -9.46 7.42 -4.78
N VAL A 123 -8.47 8.00 -4.11
CA VAL A 123 -8.55 9.36 -3.55
C VAL A 123 -7.43 10.18 -4.15
N SER A 124 -7.74 11.32 -4.75
CA SER A 124 -6.76 12.20 -5.40
C SER A 124 -6.14 13.15 -4.39
N SER A 125 -4.81 13.26 -4.39
CA SER A 125 -4.09 14.26 -3.59
C SER A 125 -4.33 15.69 -4.05
N GLU A 126 -4.53 15.90 -5.36
CA GLU A 126 -4.86 17.21 -5.94
C GLU A 126 -6.15 17.79 -5.36
N SER A 127 -7.20 16.97 -5.27
CA SER A 127 -8.54 17.43 -4.90
C SER A 127 -8.95 17.09 -3.47
N ASN A 128 -8.21 16.19 -2.79
CA ASN A 128 -8.58 15.61 -1.50
C ASN A 128 -9.97 14.94 -1.51
N LYS A 129 -10.38 14.39 -2.65
CA LYS A 129 -11.68 13.74 -2.84
C LYS A 129 -11.52 12.32 -3.32
N ILE A 130 -12.51 11.49 -2.97
CA ILE A 130 -12.72 10.19 -3.61
C ILE A 130 -13.10 10.47 -5.07
N ILE A 131 -12.26 10.02 -5.99
CA ILE A 131 -12.47 10.18 -7.44
C ILE A 131 -13.06 8.91 -8.07
N SER A 132 -12.87 7.75 -7.44
CA SER A 132 -13.47 6.50 -7.87
C SER A 132 -13.67 5.55 -6.69
N THR A 133 -14.64 4.64 -6.83
CA THR A 133 -14.85 3.52 -5.92
C THR A 133 -14.98 2.26 -6.75
N ILE A 134 -14.12 1.28 -6.49
CA ILE A 134 -13.92 0.12 -7.35
C ILE A 134 -14.09 -1.14 -6.52
N GLU A 135 -14.79 -2.12 -7.08
CA GLU A 135 -14.86 -3.48 -6.54
C GLU A 135 -13.75 -4.31 -7.17
N LEU A 136 -12.73 -4.65 -6.38
CA LEU A 136 -11.68 -5.58 -6.81
C LEU A 136 -12.22 -7.01 -6.82
N GLN A 137 -11.45 -7.92 -7.41
CA GLN A 137 -11.78 -9.34 -7.31
C GLN A 137 -11.67 -9.82 -5.85
N PHE A 138 -12.49 -10.80 -5.49
CA PHE A 138 -12.44 -11.42 -4.19
C PHE A 138 -11.11 -12.16 -3.96
N SER A 139 -10.55 -12.01 -2.77
CA SER A 139 -9.54 -12.89 -2.20
C SER A 139 -9.92 -13.21 -0.73
N PRO A 140 -9.45 -14.34 -0.15
CA PRO A 140 -9.90 -14.83 1.15
C PRO A 140 -9.99 -13.79 2.28
N THR A 141 -9.03 -12.86 2.36
CA THR A 141 -9.05 -11.75 3.34
C THR A 141 -9.14 -10.37 2.72
N ASN A 142 -9.17 -10.26 1.38
CA ASN A 142 -9.15 -8.99 0.65
C ASN A 142 -8.07 -8.05 1.20
N VAL A 143 -6.82 -8.47 1.24
CA VAL A 143 -5.65 -7.62 1.56
C VAL A 143 -4.47 -8.03 0.68
N GLY A 144 -3.35 -7.31 0.76
CA GLY A 144 -2.16 -7.59 -0.04
C GLY A 144 -2.16 -6.78 -1.33
N MET A 145 -2.66 -5.54 -1.24
CA MET A 145 -2.58 -4.59 -2.34
C MET A 145 -1.16 -4.02 -2.43
N GLU A 146 -0.59 -3.95 -3.63
CA GLU A 146 0.69 -3.26 -3.84
C GLU A 146 0.68 -2.44 -5.14
N PRO A 147 1.18 -1.19 -5.13
CA PRO A 147 1.44 -0.47 -6.37
C PRO A 147 2.61 -1.13 -7.11
N VAL A 148 2.45 -1.27 -8.43
CA VAL A 148 3.42 -1.88 -9.33
C VAL A 148 3.72 -0.90 -10.45
N TYR A 149 4.95 -0.42 -10.54
CA TYR A 149 5.43 0.43 -11.64
C TYR A 149 5.75 -0.40 -12.89
N TRP A 150 4.75 -1.17 -13.36
CA TRP A 150 4.87 -2.14 -14.45
C TRP A 150 5.29 -1.50 -15.78
N ASN A 151 4.83 -0.27 -16.03
CA ASN A 151 5.15 0.51 -17.22
C ASN A 151 6.26 1.55 -16.97
N GLY A 152 6.93 1.47 -15.81
CA GLY A 152 7.92 2.45 -15.33
C GLY A 152 7.35 3.47 -14.34
N PRO A 153 8.21 4.20 -13.60
CA PRO A 153 7.81 5.09 -12.51
C PRO A 153 7.12 6.37 -12.97
N ASP A 154 7.36 6.79 -14.22
CA ASP A 154 6.76 7.99 -14.83
C ASP A 154 5.35 7.72 -15.41
N LYS A 155 4.86 6.49 -15.30
CA LYS A 155 3.54 6.05 -15.74
C LYS A 155 2.67 5.71 -14.53
N PRO A 156 1.34 5.69 -14.68
CA PRO A 156 0.48 5.18 -13.62
C PRO A 156 0.89 3.77 -13.23
N ALA A 157 1.02 3.56 -11.92
CA ALA A 157 1.17 2.26 -11.33
C ALA A 157 -0.09 1.42 -11.59
N LEU A 158 0.10 0.12 -11.75
CA LEU A 158 -0.97 -0.86 -11.60
C LEU A 158 -1.11 -1.23 -10.13
N LEU A 159 -2.29 -1.68 -9.72
CA LEU A 159 -2.50 -2.21 -8.38
C LEU A 159 -2.50 -3.74 -8.43
N PHE A 160 -1.51 -4.37 -7.82
CA PHE A 160 -1.58 -5.80 -7.52
C PHE A 160 -2.61 -6.05 -6.42
N ASN A 161 -3.39 -7.12 -6.55
CA ASN A 161 -4.22 -7.69 -5.48
C ASN A 161 -4.40 -9.17 -5.79
N GLY A 162 -4.07 -10.10 -4.90
CA GLY A 162 -4.48 -11.51 -4.98
C GLY A 162 -4.23 -12.21 -6.33
N GLY A 163 -3.09 -11.98 -6.98
CA GLY A 163 -2.75 -12.60 -8.28
C GLY A 163 -3.30 -11.85 -9.51
N TRP A 164 -3.84 -10.64 -9.32
CA TRP A 164 -4.34 -9.78 -10.38
C TRP A 164 -3.57 -8.47 -10.41
N LEU A 165 -3.43 -7.88 -11.60
CA LEU A 165 -3.01 -6.49 -11.78
C LEU A 165 -4.20 -5.66 -12.27
N TRP A 166 -4.39 -4.50 -11.66
CA TRP A 166 -5.50 -3.59 -11.95
C TRP A 166 -5.01 -2.24 -12.47
N ASP A 167 -5.60 -1.80 -13.57
CA ASP A 167 -5.61 -0.40 -13.96
C ASP A 167 -6.71 0.31 -13.16
N MET A 168 -6.30 1.20 -12.27
CA MET A 168 -7.20 1.90 -11.35
C MET A 168 -7.97 3.04 -12.02
N GLN A 169 -7.43 3.62 -13.08
CA GLN A 169 -8.11 4.65 -13.86
C GLN A 169 -9.25 4.04 -14.68
N GLN A 170 -9.03 2.87 -15.26
CA GLN A 170 -10.03 2.15 -16.06
C GLN A 170 -10.92 1.21 -15.24
N ALA A 171 -10.60 1.02 -13.95
CA ALA A 171 -11.24 0.03 -13.08
C ALA A 171 -11.25 -1.39 -13.71
N LYS A 172 -10.15 -1.78 -14.33
CA LYS A 172 -10.03 -3.04 -15.08
C LYS A 172 -8.88 -3.88 -14.55
N GLY A 173 -9.17 -5.14 -14.25
CA GLY A 173 -8.19 -6.10 -13.74
C GLY A 173 -7.92 -7.25 -14.71
N TRP A 174 -6.72 -7.80 -14.62
CA TRP A 174 -6.31 -9.02 -15.31
C TRP A 174 -5.62 -9.97 -14.34
N GLU A 175 -6.01 -11.24 -14.39
CA GLU A 175 -5.30 -12.30 -13.70
C GLU A 175 -3.91 -12.50 -14.31
N LEU A 176 -2.92 -12.77 -13.46
CA LEU A 176 -1.58 -13.11 -13.92
C LEU A 176 -1.62 -14.46 -14.68
N PRO A 177 -1.08 -14.49 -15.91
CA PRO A 177 -1.24 -15.65 -16.77
C PRO A 177 -0.48 -16.86 -16.21
N LYS A 178 -1.13 -18.03 -16.24
CA LYS A 178 -0.54 -19.31 -15.80
C LYS A 178 -0.17 -19.38 -14.32
N LEU A 179 -0.74 -18.50 -13.50
CA LEU A 179 -0.67 -18.65 -12.05
C LEU A 179 -1.58 -19.82 -11.64
N PRO A 180 -1.10 -20.84 -10.91
CA PRO A 180 -1.97 -21.91 -10.44
C PRO A 180 -2.98 -21.38 -9.42
N PRO A 181 -4.07 -22.12 -9.12
CA PRO A 181 -4.93 -21.77 -8.00
C PRO A 181 -4.12 -21.75 -6.70
N PRO A 182 -4.33 -20.78 -5.79
CA PRO A 182 -3.63 -20.78 -4.52
C PRO A 182 -4.05 -22.01 -3.69
N ASN A 183 -3.08 -22.62 -3.04
CA ASN A 183 -3.21 -23.86 -2.29
C ASN A 183 -3.86 -23.64 -0.92
N GLY A 184 -3.72 -22.45 -0.35
CA GLY A 184 -3.98 -22.27 1.07
C GLY A 184 -5.43 -22.02 1.45
N GLY A 185 -6.36 -21.74 0.53
CA GLY A 185 -7.74 -21.35 0.90
C GLY A 185 -8.49 -22.36 1.79
N LYS A 186 -8.03 -23.62 1.85
CA LYS A 186 -8.56 -24.68 2.72
C LYS A 186 -7.76 -24.91 4.02
N ILE A 187 -6.51 -24.43 4.09
CA ILE A 187 -5.54 -24.76 5.16
C ILE A 187 -5.23 -23.52 6.01
N HIS A 188 -5.18 -22.33 5.41
CA HIS A 188 -4.78 -21.09 6.07
C HIS A 188 -5.53 -19.88 5.50
N ARG A 189 -5.87 -18.93 6.38
CA ARG A 189 -6.59 -17.69 6.00
C ARG A 189 -5.82 -16.80 5.00
N MET A 190 -4.50 -16.98 4.90
CA MET A 190 -3.62 -16.28 3.94
C MET A 190 -3.30 -17.11 2.70
N GLY A 191 -4.11 -18.11 2.40
CA GLY A 191 -3.95 -18.96 1.23
C GLY A 191 -4.36 -18.31 -0.08
N PHE A 192 -3.69 -17.23 -0.44
CA PHE A 192 -3.82 -16.50 -1.69
C PHE A 192 -2.50 -15.81 -2.03
N TYR A 193 -2.42 -15.23 -3.21
CA TYR A 193 -1.18 -14.65 -3.69
C TYR A 193 -0.86 -13.28 -3.10
N HIS A 194 0.35 -13.17 -2.59
CA HIS A 194 1.02 -11.94 -2.21
C HIS A 194 2.08 -11.59 -3.25
N ALA A 195 2.53 -10.33 -3.28
CA ALA A 195 3.58 -9.90 -4.21
C ALA A 195 4.53 -8.89 -3.61
N ILE A 196 5.79 -8.93 -4.07
CA ILE A 196 6.80 -7.90 -3.88
C ILE A 196 7.12 -7.32 -5.27
N PRO A 197 6.71 -6.08 -5.55
CA PRO A 197 7.10 -5.36 -6.75
C PRO A 197 8.54 -4.85 -6.61
N ALA A 198 9.41 -5.12 -7.58
CA ALA A 198 10.78 -4.66 -7.54
C ALA A 198 11.37 -4.54 -8.95
N ASN A 199 12.20 -3.53 -9.17
CA ASN A 199 13.02 -3.44 -10.37
C ASN A 199 14.18 -4.46 -10.27
N LEU A 200 13.94 -5.68 -10.76
CA LEU A 200 14.90 -6.79 -10.72
C LEU A 200 15.79 -6.78 -11.97
N CYS A 201 15.27 -6.29 -13.10
CA CYS A 201 15.95 -6.26 -14.38
C CYS A 201 16.68 -4.95 -14.70
N GLY A 202 16.53 -3.89 -13.90
CA GLY A 202 17.31 -2.66 -14.04
C GLY A 202 16.89 -1.72 -15.17
N ASP A 203 15.68 -1.85 -15.73
CA ASP A 203 15.15 -1.00 -16.82
C ASP A 203 14.08 0.01 -16.36
N ASP A 204 14.10 0.32 -15.07
CA ASP A 204 13.18 1.19 -14.32
C ASP A 204 11.75 0.66 -14.19
N ARG A 205 11.35 -0.38 -14.92
CA ARG A 205 10.08 -1.06 -14.67
C ARG A 205 10.24 -2.02 -13.49
N GLU A 206 9.12 -2.29 -12.82
CA GLU A 206 9.09 -3.31 -11.77
C GLU A 206 8.63 -4.67 -12.31
N GLU A 207 9.42 -5.70 -12.03
CA GLU A 207 8.96 -7.08 -11.93
C GLU A 207 8.07 -7.25 -10.69
N ILE A 208 7.34 -8.36 -10.65
CA ILE A 208 6.63 -8.80 -9.44
C ILE A 208 7.08 -10.21 -9.06
N VAL A 209 7.57 -10.36 -7.83
CA VAL A 209 7.78 -11.66 -7.19
C VAL A 209 6.49 -12.03 -6.49
N VAL A 210 5.89 -13.16 -6.85
CA VAL A 210 4.55 -13.58 -6.42
C VAL A 210 4.63 -14.95 -5.76
N TRP A 211 4.02 -15.11 -4.58
CA TRP A 211 3.98 -16.38 -3.86
C TRP A 211 2.66 -16.57 -3.12
N ASP A 212 2.30 -17.83 -2.88
CA ASP A 212 1.31 -18.25 -1.90
C ASP A 212 2.10 -18.70 -0.65
N PRO A 213 1.85 -18.16 0.55
CA PRO A 213 2.56 -18.53 1.78
C PRO A 213 2.48 -20.02 2.15
N THR A 214 1.55 -20.76 1.55
CA THR A 214 1.38 -22.21 1.75
C THR A 214 2.03 -23.06 0.66
N ALA A 215 2.61 -22.44 -0.38
CA ALA A 215 3.29 -23.13 -1.48
C ALA A 215 4.81 -23.06 -1.33
N THR A 216 5.50 -23.96 -2.05
CA THR A 216 6.98 -24.01 -2.11
C THR A 216 7.56 -23.26 -3.30
N ASP A 217 6.70 -22.81 -4.21
CA ASP A 217 7.09 -22.18 -5.47
C ASP A 217 6.91 -20.67 -5.39
N ILE A 218 7.85 -19.94 -5.99
CA ILE A 218 7.74 -18.51 -6.26
C ILE A 218 7.67 -18.29 -7.77
N TYR A 219 6.94 -17.26 -8.17
CA TYR A 219 6.78 -16.86 -9.57
C TYR A 219 7.33 -15.45 -9.74
N ILE A 220 7.98 -15.20 -10.87
CA ILE A 220 8.46 -13.86 -11.21
C ILE A 220 7.86 -13.49 -12.56
N TYR A 221 7.18 -12.35 -12.62
CA TYR A 221 6.64 -11.80 -13.85
C TYR A 221 7.37 -10.50 -14.19
N THR A 222 7.73 -10.36 -15.47
CA THR A 222 8.40 -9.18 -16.02
C THR A 222 7.56 -8.57 -17.15
N PRO A 223 7.53 -7.24 -17.30
CA PRO A 223 6.88 -6.58 -18.43
C PRO A 223 7.54 -6.96 -19.78
N THR A 224 6.72 -7.25 -20.79
CA THR A 224 7.21 -7.47 -22.16
C THR A 224 7.47 -6.13 -22.87
N PRO A 225 8.54 -5.99 -23.68
CA PRO A 225 9.60 -6.99 -23.91
C PRO A 225 10.59 -7.06 -22.76
N LEU A 226 11.06 -8.28 -22.44
CA LEU A 226 12.21 -8.48 -21.56
C LEU A 226 13.48 -8.08 -22.32
N ASN A 227 14.31 -7.24 -21.72
CA ASN A 227 15.64 -6.91 -22.24
C ASN A 227 16.72 -7.50 -21.32
N GLU A 228 17.15 -8.72 -21.62
CA GLU A 228 18.14 -9.43 -20.80
C GLU A 228 19.50 -8.71 -20.72
N MET A 229 19.83 -7.86 -21.70
CA MET A 229 21.11 -7.14 -21.71
C MET A 229 21.21 -6.04 -20.65
N VAL A 230 20.08 -5.49 -20.19
CA VAL A 230 20.03 -4.51 -19.09
C VAL A 230 19.81 -5.15 -17.73
N CYS A 231 19.50 -6.45 -17.68
CA CYS A 231 19.29 -7.22 -16.45
C CYS A 231 20.52 -7.15 -15.53
N GLN A 232 20.49 -6.21 -14.59
CA GLN A 232 21.52 -6.02 -13.57
C GLN A 232 21.14 -6.72 -12.27
N LYS A 233 22.08 -6.80 -11.33
CA LYS A 233 21.77 -7.23 -9.96
C LYS A 233 20.81 -6.22 -9.32
N TYR A 234 19.80 -6.73 -8.62
CA TYR A 234 18.91 -5.93 -7.80
C TYR A 234 19.69 -4.95 -6.90
N LYS A 235 19.22 -3.71 -6.87
CA LYS A 235 19.69 -2.67 -5.95
C LYS A 235 18.49 -2.20 -5.14
N HIS A 236 18.63 -2.20 -3.83
CA HIS A 236 17.63 -1.60 -2.97
C HIS A 236 17.55 -0.09 -3.25
N GLY A 237 16.33 0.44 -3.19
CA GLY A 237 16.04 1.86 -3.28
C GLY A 237 15.20 2.32 -2.09
N PRO A 238 14.63 3.53 -2.14
CA PRO A 238 13.76 4.06 -1.09
C PRO A 238 12.36 3.41 -1.06
N ARG A 239 12.13 2.35 -1.84
CA ARG A 239 10.84 1.64 -1.91
C ARG A 239 10.55 1.00 -0.55
N GLN A 240 9.46 1.42 0.08
CA GLN A 240 8.93 0.75 1.27
C GLN A 240 8.23 -0.55 0.87
N TYR A 241 8.51 -1.61 1.61
CA TYR A 241 7.87 -2.91 1.47
C TYR A 241 7.04 -3.20 2.71
N ASN A 242 5.84 -3.75 2.52
CA ASN A 242 5.00 -4.15 3.63
C ASN A 242 5.48 -5.50 4.21
N PRO A 243 6.04 -5.55 5.44
CA PRO A 243 6.52 -6.79 6.03
C PRO A 243 5.43 -7.83 6.31
N ARG A 244 4.12 -7.48 6.29
CA ARG A 244 3.03 -8.48 6.39
C ARG A 244 3.12 -9.55 5.33
N LEU A 245 3.67 -9.16 4.19
CA LEU A 245 3.79 -10.04 3.05
C LEU A 245 4.84 -11.13 3.35
N MET A 246 5.78 -10.87 4.26
CA MET A 246 6.91 -11.77 4.53
C MET A 246 6.69 -12.73 5.72
N ASP A 247 5.49 -12.71 6.33
CA ASP A 247 5.05 -13.61 7.43
C ASP A 247 3.95 -14.58 6.93
#